data_AF-A0A534KHT0-F1
#
_entry.id   AF-A0A534KHT0-F1
#
_cell.length_a   1.000
_cell.length_b   1.000
_cell.length_c   1.000
_cell.angle_alpha   90.00
_cell.angle_beta   90.00
_cell.angle_gamma   90.00
#
_symmetry.space_group_name_H-M   'P 1'
#
loop_
_entity.id
_entity.type
_entity.pdbx_description
1 polymer ?
#
loop_
_entity_poly.entity_id
_entity_poly.type
_entity_poly.pdbx_seq_one_letter_code
_entity_poly.pdbx_strand_id
1 'polypeptide(L)' 'MITRVKRWGNSLGLIVPAAVARSQNIRDGDYLEVEIRRRVPTPSELSGTWKFRRSLPELIREMKEGWDDL' A
#
# COMPACT_ATOMS: atom_id res chain seq x y z
N MET A 1 1.44 10.77 -2.60
CA MET A 1 2.70 10.44 -1.91
C MET A 1 2.53 9.08 -1.24
N ILE A 2 3.43 8.11 -1.48
CA ILE A 2 3.41 6.84 -0.75
C ILE A 2 4.37 7.00 0.42
N THR A 3 3.88 6.82 1.65
CA THR A 3 4.72 6.86 2.84
C THR A 3 4.66 5.54 3.60
N ARG A 4 5.72 5.28 4.37
CA ARG A 4 5.83 4.09 5.21
C ARG A 4 5.08 4.32 6.51
N VAL A 5 4.33 3.31 6.91
CA VAL A 5 3.70 3.24 8.22
C VAL A 5 4.69 2.64 9.22
N LYS A 6 4.75 3.18 10.44
CA LYS A 6 5.54 2.66 11.56
C LYS A 6 4.63 2.34 12.75
N ARG A 7 4.92 1.26 13.47
CA ARG A 7 4.21 0.93 14.71
C ARG A 7 4.73 1.77 15.88
N TRP A 8 3.81 2.35 16.64
CA TRP A 8 4.06 3.06 17.89
C TRP A 8 3.11 2.53 18.96
N GLY A 9 3.61 1.65 19.84
CA GLY A 9 2.77 0.98 20.83
C GLY A 9 1.63 0.17 20.18
N ASN A 10 0.39 0.52 20.54
CA ASN A 10 -0.84 -0.05 19.98
C ASN A 10 -1.41 0.78 18.79
N SER A 11 -0.61 1.68 18.23
CA SER A 11 -1.02 2.58 17.15
C SER A 11 -0.07 2.50 15.95
N LEU A 12 -0.54 3.03 14.82
CA LEU A 12 0.25 3.20 13.60
C LEU A 12 0.48 4.69 13.35
N GLY A 13 1.71 5.07 13.07
CA GLY A 13 2.12 6.40 12.66
C GLY A 13 2.50 6.44 11.18
N LEU A 14 2.14 7.52 10.50
CA LEU A 14 2.63 7.83 9.17
C LEU A 14 3.93 8.62 9.28
N ILE A 15 4.98 8.19 8.58
CA ILE A 15 6.25 8.91 8.59
C ILE A 15 6.15 10.08 7.60
N VAL A 16 6.37 11.30 8.07
CA VAL A 16 6.58 12.46 7.18
C VAL A 16 8.09 12.69 7.04
N PRO A 17 8.67 12.60 5.83
CA PRO A 17 10.08 12.90 5.62
C PRO A 17 10.43 14.32 6.07
N ALA A 18 11.61 14.49 6.68
CA ALA A 18 12.04 15.78 7.24
C ALA A 18 12.04 16.93 6.23
N ALA A 19 12.38 16.67 4.97
CA ALA A 19 12.33 17.68 3.91
C ALA A 19 10.92 18.23 3.69
N VAL A 20 9.91 17.35 3.70
CA VAL A 20 8.50 17.72 3.54
C VAL A 20 8.01 18.47 4.77
N ALA A 21 8.34 17.97 5.97
CA ALA A 21 7.98 18.63 7.22
C ALA A 21 8.53 20.06 7.28
N ARG A 22 9.79 20.27 6.87
CA ARG A 22 10.40 21.60 6.82
C ARG A 22 9.75 22.50 5.77
N SER A 23 9.55 22.00 4.54
CA SER A 23 8.96 22.81 3.46
C SER A 23 7.52 23.23 3.74
N GLN A 24 6.78 22.42 4.50
CA GLN A 24 5.39 22.68 4.87
C GLN A 24 5.25 23.25 6.29
N ASN A 25 6.37 23.56 6.98
CA ASN A 25 6.41 24.04 8.36
C ASN A 25 5.55 23.21 9.34
N ILE A 26 5.55 21.90 9.17
CA ILE A 26 4.86 20.94 10.05
C ILE A 26 5.68 20.79 11.34
N ARG A 27 5.02 20.90 12.48
CA ARG A 27 5.63 20.81 13.82
C ARG A 27 4.97 19.70 14.64
N ASP A 28 5.70 19.25 15.66
CA ASP A 28 5.16 18.31 16.63
C ASP A 28 3.95 18.94 17.34
N GLY A 29 2.83 18.21 17.37
CA GLY A 29 1.57 18.68 17.96
C GLY A 29 0.58 19.29 16.97
N ASP A 30 0.97 19.50 15.71
CA ASP A 30 0.05 19.96 14.68
C ASP A 30 -1.02 18.90 14.35
N TYR A 31 -2.25 19.35 14.13
CA TYR A 31 -3.30 18.52 13.55
C TYR A 31 -3.20 18.55 12.04
N LEU A 32 -3.13 17.38 11.42
CA LEU A 32 -3.04 17.22 9.97
C LEU A 32 -4.28 16.50 9.46
N GLU A 33 -4.84 17.00 8.35
CA GLU A 33 -5.83 16.27 7.58
C GLU A 33 -5.12 15.21 6.72
N VAL A 34 -5.60 13.97 6.77
CA VAL A 34 -4.95 12.83 6.10
C VAL A 34 -5.97 12.01 5.33
N GLU A 35 -5.73 11.82 4.04
CA GLU A 35 -6.47 10.87 3.23
C GLU A 35 -5.69 9.55 3.09
N ILE A 36 -6.25 8.45 3.61
CA ILE A 36 -5.61 7.13 3.57
C ILE A 36 -6.20 6.31 2.43
N ARG A 37 -5.37 6.02 1.42
CA ARG A 37 -5.71 5.05 0.36
C ARG A 37 -4.82 3.83 0.47
N ARG A 38 -5.42 2.65 0.62
CA ARG A 38 -4.68 1.39 0.63
C ARG A 38 -4.13 1.14 -0.78
N ARG A 39 -2.81 1.13 -0.93
CA ARG A 39 -2.19 0.74 -2.20
C ARG A 39 -2.51 -0.73 -2.46
N VAL A 40 -3.20 -1.01 -3.55
CA VAL A 40 -3.32 -2.37 -4.08
C VAL A 40 -2.01 -2.67 -4.82
N PRO A 41 -1.21 -3.66 -4.37
CA PRO A 41 0.03 -4.01 -5.05
C PRO A 41 -0.29 -4.47 -6.48
N THR A 42 0.55 -4.08 -7.44
CA THR A 42 0.37 -4.58 -8.81
C THR A 42 0.75 -6.07 -8.87
N PRO A 43 0.17 -6.86 -9.79
CA PRO A 43 0.51 -8.28 -9.92
C PRO A 43 2.02 -8.56 -10.08
N SER A 44 2.75 -7.62 -10.69
CA SER A 44 4.21 -7.65 -10.82
C SER A 44 4.96 -7.51 -9.48
N GLU A 45 4.41 -6.78 -8.51
CA GLU A 45 4.97 -6.61 -7.15
C GLU A 45 4.66 -7.81 -6.23
N LEU A 46 3.68 -8.64 -6.60
CA LEU A 46 3.30 -9.86 -5.88
C LEU A 46 4.12 -11.09 -6.32
N SER A 47 4.81 -11.01 -7.47
CA SER A 47 5.65 -12.08 -8.00
C SER A 47 6.83 -12.37 -7.06
N GLY A 48 6.98 -13.63 -6.64
CA GLY A 48 8.12 -14.11 -5.83
C GLY A 48 7.97 -13.99 -4.31
N THR A 49 6.99 -13.24 -3.79
CA THR A 49 6.77 -13.13 -2.34
C THR A 49 5.76 -14.16 -1.82
N TRP A 50 4.81 -14.58 -2.65
CA TRP A 50 3.88 -15.65 -2.34
C TRP A 50 4.28 -16.92 -3.09
N LYS A 51 4.62 -17.97 -2.35
CA LYS A 51 4.70 -19.34 -2.87
C LYS A 51 3.28 -19.81 -3.21
N PHE A 52 2.70 -19.27 -4.28
CA PHE A 52 1.46 -19.82 -4.80
C PHE A 52 1.74 -21.27 -5.19
N ARG A 53 1.01 -22.22 -4.58
CA ARG A 53 1.02 -23.64 -4.97
C ARG A 53 0.47 -23.87 -6.38
N ARG A 54 0.00 -22.82 -7.06
CA ARG A 54 -0.47 -22.79 -8.45
C ARG A 54 0.21 -21.63 -9.18
N SER A 55 0.46 -21.79 -10.46
CA SER A 55 1.23 -20.80 -11.22
C SER A 55 0.40 -19.52 -11.42
N LEU A 56 1.01 -18.34 -11.28
CA LEU A 56 0.36 -17.04 -11.52
C LEU A 56 -0.43 -16.95 -12.85
N PRO A 57 0.03 -17.57 -13.96
CA PRO A 57 -0.74 -17.63 -15.20
C PRO A 57 -2.10 -18.35 -15.07
N GLU A 58 -2.21 -19.39 -14.24
CA GLU A 58 -3.47 -20.12 -14.03
C GLU A 58 -4.49 -19.24 -13.29
N LEU A 59 -4.05 -18.52 -12.26
CA LEU A 59 -4.90 -17.59 -11.52
C LEU A 59 -5.43 -16.45 -12.41
N ILE A 60 -4.57 -15.92 -13.29
CA ILE A 60 -4.98 -14.89 -14.26
C ILE A 60 -5.97 -15.44 -15.29
N ARG A 61 -5.84 -16.72 -15.67
CA ARG A 61 -6.76 -17.38 -16.60
C ARG A 61 -8.14 -17.60 -15.97
N GLU A 62 -8.20 -18.14 -14.75
CA GLU A 62 -9.44 -18.30 -13.97
C GLU A 62 -10.14 -16.93 -13.76
N MET A 63 -9.36 -15.88 -13.48
CA MET A 63 -9.87 -14.51 -13.35
C MET A 63 -10.36 -13.89 -14.66
N LYS A 64 -10.06 -14.45 -15.83
CA LYS A 64 -10.61 -13.97 -17.11
C LYS A 64 -11.84 -14.78 -17.50
N GLU A 65 -11.77 -16.10 -17.34
CA GLU A 65 -12.88 -17.01 -17.59
C GLU A 65 -14.12 -16.62 -16.74
N GLY A 66 -13.94 -16.21 -15.48
CA GLY A 66 -15.05 -15.79 -14.62
C GLY A 66 -15.74 -14.45 -14.99
N TRP A 67 -15.24 -13.70 -15.99
CA TRP A 67 -15.85 -12.45 -16.45
C TRP A 67 -16.53 -12.59 -17.83
N ASP A 68 -16.30 -13.69 -18.55
CA ASP A 68 -16.96 -13.97 -19.83
C ASP A 68 -18.36 -14.59 -19.66
N ASP A 69 -18.74 -14.95 -18.42
CA ASP A 69 -20.05 -15.53 -18.07
C ASP A 69 -21.07 -14.50 -17.54
N LEU A 70 -20.85 -13.19 -17.74
CA LEU A 70 -21.74 -12.11 -17.28
C LEU A 70 -22.19 -11.12 -18.37
#